data_AF-A0A820USD8-F1
#
_entry.id   AF-A0A820USD8-F1
#
_cell.length_a   1.000
_cell.length_b   1.000
_cell.length_c   1.000
_cell.angle_alpha   90.00
_cell.angle_beta   90.00
_cell.angle_gamma   90.00
#
_symmetry.space_group_name_H-M   'P 1'
#
loop_
_entity.id
_entity.type
_entity.pdbx_description
1 polymer ?
#
loop_
_entity_poly.entity_id
_entity_poly.type
_entity_poly.pdbx_seq_one_letter_code
_entity_poly.pdbx_strand_id
1 'polypeptide(L)'
;LCDFSDDCGDSTDEYNCEKYVDMCNFENNLEPICSWSHDEDADFKWSRIRGDQVNNLDWYDDFWQFYGPDRDHTLGTSKGHFLFLETSAPRKPNDTARVVSPVFNPTTSGDCQFRFWYHMYGYDVASLNVYTRTSVGGPLTLVWNQNGQRGDEWLRTKIVLKVQQPFQVLIEGVRGAGYEGDIGVDDTSFTPGCQLLPTATLPPVIDVTVTSPYCNATFSHCLQNTRQCLPVEQFCNFNIECTDQTDELSCPSTCTFEQKSLCSWKNDRKQTLSWDFG
;
A
#
# COMPACT_ATOMS: atom_id res chain seq x y z
N LEU A 1 -11.71 -18.68 -16.44
CA LEU A 1 -11.20 -18.09 -15.18
C LEU A 1 -10.94 -16.68 -15.59
N CYS A 2 -11.53 -15.68 -14.94
CA CYS A 2 -11.34 -14.31 -15.44
C CYS A 2 -10.18 -13.67 -14.71
N ASP A 3 -9.02 -13.61 -15.33
CA ASP A 3 -7.83 -12.94 -14.81
C ASP A 3 -6.98 -12.29 -15.92
N PHE A 4 -7.65 -11.89 -17.00
CA PHE A 4 -7.09 -11.19 -18.15
C PHE A 4 -5.99 -11.98 -18.86
N SER A 5 -6.04 -13.31 -18.77
CA SER A 5 -5.07 -14.20 -19.41
C SER A 5 -5.81 -15.23 -20.23
N ASP A 6 -5.38 -15.44 -21.47
CA ASP A 6 -5.95 -16.50 -22.30
C ASP A 6 -5.35 -17.86 -21.88
N ASP A 7 -5.94 -18.50 -20.86
CA ASP A 7 -5.48 -19.80 -20.37
C ASP A 7 -5.85 -20.96 -21.32
N CYS A 8 -6.83 -20.74 -22.21
CA CYS A 8 -7.40 -21.79 -23.07
C CYS A 8 -7.04 -21.69 -24.56
N GLY A 9 -6.40 -20.59 -24.97
CA GLY A 9 -5.92 -20.31 -26.33
C GLY A 9 -6.99 -19.80 -27.31
N ASP A 10 -8.23 -19.64 -26.85
CA ASP A 10 -9.35 -19.07 -27.60
C ASP A 10 -10.08 -17.94 -26.83
N SER A 11 -9.49 -17.50 -25.71
CA SER A 11 -9.99 -16.46 -24.80
C SER A 11 -11.37 -16.75 -24.21
N THR A 12 -11.85 -17.99 -24.27
CA THR A 12 -13.20 -18.32 -23.80
C THR A 12 -13.36 -18.27 -22.30
N ASP A 13 -12.26 -18.38 -21.58
CA ASP A 13 -12.17 -18.33 -20.14
C ASP A 13 -12.36 -16.93 -19.55
N GLU A 14 -12.23 -15.89 -20.40
CA GLU A 14 -12.49 -14.47 -20.16
C GLU A 14 -13.89 -14.01 -20.62
N TYR A 15 -14.75 -14.94 -21.09
CA TYR A 15 -16.17 -14.63 -21.33
C TYR A 15 -17.00 -14.77 -20.04
N ASN A 16 -18.01 -13.91 -19.87
CA ASN A 16 -18.95 -13.89 -18.75
C ASN A 16 -18.32 -13.68 -17.37
N CYS A 17 -17.46 -12.66 -17.27
CA CYS A 17 -16.75 -12.30 -16.05
C CYS A 17 -17.54 -11.44 -15.05
N GLU A 18 -18.86 -11.29 -15.23
CA GLU A 18 -19.74 -10.44 -14.41
C GLU A 18 -19.73 -10.78 -12.90
N LYS A 19 -19.29 -11.98 -12.55
CA LYS A 19 -19.17 -12.43 -11.15
C LYS A 19 -17.91 -11.90 -10.46
N TYR A 20 -16.88 -11.56 -11.23
CA TYR A 20 -15.66 -10.97 -10.71
C TYR A 20 -15.89 -9.50 -10.47
N VAL A 21 -15.33 -9.03 -9.37
CA VAL A 21 -15.67 -7.74 -8.83
C VAL A 21 -14.48 -6.82 -9.05
N ASP A 22 -14.80 -5.60 -9.50
CA ASP A 22 -13.81 -4.53 -9.67
C ASP A 22 -12.60 -4.94 -10.53
N MET A 23 -12.90 -5.54 -11.69
CA MET A 23 -11.90 -5.88 -12.70
C MET A 23 -11.41 -4.62 -13.40
N CYS A 24 -10.11 -4.36 -13.36
CA CYS A 24 -9.50 -3.18 -13.94
C CYS A 24 -8.19 -3.52 -14.65
N ASN A 25 -8.21 -3.35 -15.98
CA ASN A 25 -7.10 -3.51 -16.90
C ASN A 25 -6.54 -2.17 -17.39
N PHE A 26 -6.96 -1.06 -16.78
CA PHE A 26 -6.51 0.30 -17.07
C PHE A 26 -6.68 0.79 -18.53
N GLU A 27 -7.39 0.09 -19.42
CA GLU A 27 -7.56 0.50 -20.82
C GLU A 27 -8.62 1.58 -21.04
N ASN A 28 -9.56 1.72 -20.10
CA ASN A 28 -10.66 2.67 -20.24
C ASN A 28 -10.20 4.12 -20.02
N ASN A 29 -10.25 4.94 -21.07
CA ASN A 29 -9.88 6.36 -20.99
C ASN A 29 -10.86 7.23 -20.19
N LEU A 30 -12.12 6.82 -20.01
CA LEU A 30 -13.08 7.54 -19.19
C LEU A 30 -12.87 7.29 -17.70
N GLU A 31 -12.36 6.11 -17.36
CA GLU A 31 -12.09 5.66 -15.99
C GLU A 31 -10.66 5.10 -15.93
N PRO A 32 -9.63 5.96 -15.99
CA PRO A 32 -8.24 5.54 -16.21
C PRO A 32 -7.69 4.63 -15.11
N ILE A 33 -8.23 4.74 -13.90
CA ILE A 33 -7.88 3.87 -12.75
C ILE A 33 -9.11 3.12 -12.23
N CYS A 34 -10.15 2.97 -13.06
CA CYS A 34 -11.41 2.32 -12.72
C CYS A 34 -12.01 2.90 -11.42
N SER A 35 -12.29 2.05 -10.42
CA SER A 35 -12.83 2.47 -9.13
C SER A 35 -11.75 2.75 -8.06
N TRP A 36 -10.47 2.56 -8.40
CA TRP A 36 -9.37 2.87 -7.50
C TRP A 36 -9.24 4.38 -7.31
N SER A 37 -8.74 4.80 -6.15
CA SER A 37 -8.37 6.20 -5.89
C SER A 37 -6.94 6.29 -5.37
N HIS A 38 -6.28 7.44 -5.57
CA HIS A 38 -4.97 7.66 -4.95
C HIS A 38 -5.12 7.87 -3.45
N ASP A 39 -4.15 7.36 -2.68
CA ASP A 39 -4.07 7.64 -1.25
C ASP A 39 -3.41 9.01 -1.04
N GLU A 40 -4.07 9.90 -0.30
CA GLU A 40 -3.54 11.24 -0.05
C GLU A 40 -2.44 11.24 1.04
N ASP A 41 -2.30 10.13 1.77
CA ASP A 41 -1.22 9.92 2.75
C ASP A 41 0.11 9.48 2.11
N ALA A 42 0.13 9.23 0.80
CA ALA A 42 1.34 8.82 0.07
C ALA A 42 2.14 10.03 -0.44
N ASP A 43 3.46 9.86 -0.60
CA ASP A 43 4.35 10.94 -1.04
C ASP A 43 4.08 11.37 -2.49
N PHE A 44 3.61 10.42 -3.32
CA PHE A 44 3.21 10.68 -4.69
C PHE A 44 2.15 9.70 -5.22
N LYS A 45 1.73 9.91 -6.46
CA LYS A 45 0.66 9.16 -7.13
C LYS A 45 1.24 8.19 -8.16
N TRP A 46 0.64 7.01 -8.26
CA TRP A 46 0.86 6.10 -9.38
C TRP A 46 0.50 6.79 -10.70
N SER A 47 1.24 6.48 -11.76
CA SER A 47 0.99 7.04 -13.09
C SER A 47 0.38 5.97 -14.00
N ARG A 48 -0.70 6.29 -14.70
CA ARG A 48 -1.17 5.43 -15.81
C ARG A 48 -0.37 5.77 -17.06
N ILE A 49 0.31 4.79 -17.63
CA ILE A 49 1.19 4.99 -18.78
C ILE A 49 1.03 3.85 -19.79
N ARG A 50 1.49 4.06 -21.02
CA ARG A 50 1.64 3.01 -22.04
C ARG A 50 3.07 2.52 -22.15
N GLY A 51 3.25 1.29 -22.62
CA GLY A 51 4.59 0.73 -22.86
C GLY A 51 5.46 1.57 -23.81
N ASP A 52 4.87 2.19 -24.83
CA ASP A 52 5.60 3.07 -25.75
C ASP A 52 6.04 4.41 -25.13
N GLN A 53 5.40 4.82 -24.04
CA GLN A 53 5.75 6.04 -23.30
C GLN A 53 6.83 5.77 -22.25
N VAL A 54 6.84 4.60 -21.63
CA VAL A 54 7.94 4.17 -20.74
C VAL A 54 9.27 4.25 -21.48
N ASN A 55 9.28 3.83 -22.74
CA ASN A 55 10.47 3.88 -23.58
C ASN A 55 10.98 5.29 -23.92
N ASN A 56 10.23 6.33 -23.54
CA ASN A 56 10.51 7.72 -23.88
C ASN A 56 10.54 8.63 -22.63
N LEU A 57 10.70 8.04 -21.43
CA LEU A 57 10.87 8.81 -20.19
C LEU A 57 12.30 9.36 -20.12
N ASP A 58 12.40 10.66 -19.79
CA ASP A 58 13.54 11.57 -20.03
C ASP A 58 14.86 11.26 -19.29
N TRP A 59 14.96 10.22 -18.43
CA TRP A 59 16.14 9.98 -17.59
C TRP A 59 17.26 9.16 -18.25
N TYR A 60 17.27 9.16 -19.58
CA TYR A 60 18.18 8.41 -20.44
C TYR A 60 19.66 8.63 -20.09
N ASP A 61 20.32 7.60 -19.55
CA ASP A 61 21.77 7.51 -19.69
C ASP A 61 22.11 7.10 -21.13
N ASP A 62 23.30 7.43 -21.60
CA ASP A 62 23.74 7.19 -23.00
C ASP A 62 23.78 5.69 -23.42
N PHE A 63 23.35 4.74 -22.58
CA PHE A 63 23.53 3.29 -22.78
C PHE A 63 22.30 2.48 -23.22
N TRP A 64 21.14 3.08 -23.50
CA TRP A 64 19.98 2.39 -24.09
C TRP A 64 19.44 1.20 -23.26
N GLN A 65 19.58 1.23 -21.94
CA GLN A 65 19.03 0.18 -21.06
C GLN A 65 17.60 0.54 -20.59
N PHE A 66 16.64 -0.33 -20.94
CA PHE A 66 15.25 -0.23 -20.51
C PHE A 66 15.00 -1.17 -19.32
N TYR A 67 14.39 -0.63 -18.26
CA TYR A 67 14.10 -1.37 -17.03
C TYR A 67 12.60 -1.54 -16.75
N GLY A 68 11.74 -0.89 -17.55
CA GLY A 68 10.28 -0.97 -17.42
C GLY A 68 9.62 -1.81 -18.52
N PRO A 69 8.35 -2.20 -18.32
CA PRO A 69 7.64 -3.02 -19.28
C PRO A 69 7.36 -2.25 -20.59
N ASP A 70 7.78 -2.84 -21.72
CA ASP A 70 7.58 -2.26 -23.07
C ASP A 70 6.14 -2.43 -23.59
N ARG A 71 5.35 -3.26 -22.90
CA ARG A 71 3.98 -3.67 -23.24
C ARG A 71 3.16 -3.86 -21.97
N ASP A 72 1.88 -3.53 -22.08
CA ASP A 72 0.89 -3.91 -21.06
C ASP A 72 0.66 -5.42 -21.04
N HIS A 73 0.13 -5.94 -19.94
CA HIS A 73 -0.19 -7.36 -19.82
C HIS A 73 -1.44 -7.70 -20.64
N THR A 74 -2.51 -6.91 -20.49
CA THR A 74 -3.84 -7.16 -21.06
C THR A 74 -3.84 -7.43 -22.57
N LEU A 75 -3.24 -6.53 -23.35
CA LEU A 75 -3.21 -6.54 -24.81
C LEU A 75 -1.89 -7.11 -25.34
N GLY A 76 -0.84 -7.16 -24.51
CA GLY A 76 0.51 -7.52 -24.94
C GLY A 76 1.11 -6.53 -25.94
N THR A 77 0.67 -5.26 -25.91
CA THR A 77 1.06 -4.25 -26.89
C THR A 77 1.71 -3.03 -26.24
N SER A 78 2.53 -2.29 -26.98
CA SER A 78 3.09 -1.04 -26.48
C SER A 78 2.07 0.10 -26.37
N LYS A 79 0.80 -0.15 -26.74
CA LYS A 79 -0.29 0.83 -26.72
C LYS A 79 -1.31 0.58 -25.61
N GLY A 80 -1.25 -0.56 -24.93
CA GLY A 80 -2.04 -0.74 -23.72
C GLY A 80 -1.43 0.00 -22.54
N HIS A 81 -2.19 0.06 -21.46
CA HIS A 81 -1.98 0.90 -20.31
C HIS A 81 -1.84 0.06 -19.05
N PHE A 82 -1.01 0.52 -18.13
CA PHE A 82 -0.85 -0.07 -16.81
C PHE A 82 -0.52 1.03 -15.81
N LEU A 83 -0.59 0.71 -14.52
CA LEU A 83 -0.07 1.58 -13.46
C LEU A 83 1.44 1.42 -13.36
N PHE A 84 2.13 2.55 -13.29
CA PHE A 84 3.58 2.64 -13.28
C PHE A 84 4.06 3.51 -12.13
N LEU A 85 5.09 3.01 -11.44
CA LEU A 85 5.77 3.74 -10.39
C LEU A 85 6.83 4.66 -10.99
N GLU A 86 6.46 5.90 -11.27
CA GLU A 86 7.39 6.91 -11.79
C GLU A 86 8.39 7.34 -10.71
N THR A 87 9.61 6.78 -10.73
CA THR A 87 10.65 7.00 -9.72
C THR A 87 11.62 8.13 -10.06
N SER A 88 11.48 8.80 -11.20
CA SER A 88 12.36 9.91 -11.58
C SER A 88 12.25 11.13 -10.66
N ALA A 89 13.13 12.11 -10.86
CA ALA A 89 13.15 13.33 -10.07
C ALA A 89 11.77 14.04 -10.11
N PRO A 90 11.28 14.59 -8.98
CA PRO A 90 12.00 14.90 -7.74
C PRO A 90 11.86 13.83 -6.64
N ARG A 91 11.44 12.60 -6.97
CA ARG A 91 11.22 11.54 -5.98
C ARG A 91 12.52 11.15 -5.26
N LYS A 92 12.41 10.77 -3.99
CA LYS A 92 13.53 10.43 -3.10
C LYS A 92 13.46 8.97 -2.65
N PRO A 93 14.58 8.37 -2.22
CA PRO A 93 14.57 7.01 -1.71
C PRO A 93 13.56 6.84 -0.57
N ASN A 94 12.79 5.76 -0.63
CA ASN A 94 11.68 5.42 0.25
C ASN A 94 10.41 6.27 0.10
N ASP A 95 10.33 7.19 -0.86
CA ASP A 95 9.04 7.80 -1.22
C ASP A 95 8.07 6.70 -1.68
N THR A 96 6.81 6.85 -1.31
CA THR A 96 5.76 5.87 -1.59
C THR A 96 4.69 6.43 -2.51
N ALA A 97 4.15 5.58 -3.39
CA ALA A 97 2.91 5.83 -4.09
C ALA A 97 1.88 4.76 -3.73
N ARG A 98 0.65 5.18 -3.43
CA ARG A 98 -0.44 4.27 -3.06
C ARG A 98 -1.70 4.52 -3.88
N VAL A 99 -2.33 3.43 -4.33
CA VAL A 99 -3.73 3.40 -4.76
C VAL A 99 -4.54 2.56 -3.80
N VAL A 100 -5.81 2.93 -3.64
CA VAL A 100 -6.74 2.39 -2.66
C VAL A 100 -7.99 1.90 -3.39
N SER A 101 -8.42 0.69 -3.07
CA SER A 101 -9.64 0.10 -3.61
C SER A 101 -10.90 0.74 -3.01
N PRO A 102 -12.09 0.47 -3.57
CA PRO A 102 -13.34 0.64 -2.84
C PRO A 102 -13.37 -0.20 -1.55
N VAL A 103 -14.40 0.05 -0.73
CA VAL A 103 -14.60 -0.70 0.52
C VAL A 103 -15.24 -2.05 0.23
N PHE A 104 -14.71 -3.09 0.88
CA PHE A 104 -15.24 -4.45 0.86
C PHE A 104 -15.85 -4.82 2.22
N ASN A 105 -16.84 -5.71 2.19
CA ASN A 105 -17.38 -6.36 3.38
C ASN A 105 -16.31 -7.19 4.12
N PRO A 106 -16.48 -7.43 5.43
CA PRO A 106 -15.66 -8.40 6.17
C PRO A 106 -15.59 -9.76 5.47
N THR A 107 -14.40 -10.36 5.46
CA THR A 107 -14.14 -11.67 4.86
C THR A 107 -13.58 -12.62 5.92
N THR A 108 -14.29 -13.71 6.16
CA THR A 108 -13.87 -14.77 7.11
C THR A 108 -13.57 -16.09 6.41
N SER A 109 -14.08 -16.29 5.20
CA SER A 109 -13.75 -17.46 4.36
C SER A 109 -12.47 -17.21 3.53
N GLY A 110 -11.90 -18.27 2.96
CA GLY A 110 -10.73 -18.18 2.08
C GLY A 110 -11.07 -17.82 0.62
N ASP A 111 -12.33 -17.45 0.36
CA ASP A 111 -12.87 -17.34 -1.00
C ASP A 111 -12.74 -15.92 -1.57
N CYS A 112 -12.42 -14.92 -0.74
CA CYS A 112 -12.07 -13.59 -1.21
C CYS A 112 -10.56 -13.51 -1.47
N GLN A 113 -10.20 -13.32 -2.73
CA GLN A 113 -8.83 -13.19 -3.18
C GLN A 113 -8.70 -11.94 -4.06
N PHE A 114 -7.65 -11.17 -3.79
CA PHE A 114 -7.18 -10.11 -4.67
C PHE A 114 -6.11 -10.66 -5.60
N ARG A 115 -6.23 -10.35 -6.90
CA ARG A 115 -5.32 -10.82 -7.95
C ARG A 115 -4.90 -9.63 -8.79
N PHE A 116 -3.66 -9.65 -9.23
CA PHE A 116 -3.12 -8.65 -10.14
C PHE A 116 -1.86 -9.20 -10.80
N TRP A 117 -1.47 -8.54 -11.89
CA TRP A 117 -0.20 -8.74 -12.57
C TRP A 117 0.76 -7.62 -12.20
N TYR A 118 2.03 -7.97 -12.04
CA TYR A 118 3.07 -7.01 -11.74
C TYR A 118 4.34 -7.28 -12.54
N HIS A 119 5.07 -6.21 -12.85
CA HIS A 119 6.39 -6.25 -13.48
C HIS A 119 7.36 -5.48 -12.60
N MET A 120 8.54 -6.04 -12.35
CA MET A 120 9.53 -5.47 -11.44
C MET A 120 10.93 -5.76 -11.98
N TYR A 121 11.54 -4.81 -12.68
CA TYR A 121 12.83 -5.01 -13.33
C TYR A 121 13.75 -3.78 -13.21
N GLY A 122 15.06 -4.02 -13.16
CA GLY A 122 16.09 -3.00 -12.92
C GLY A 122 16.85 -3.14 -11.61
N TYR A 123 17.91 -2.35 -11.47
CA TYR A 123 18.83 -2.39 -10.33
C TYR A 123 18.26 -1.76 -9.06
N ASP A 124 17.52 -0.66 -9.21
CA ASP A 124 17.00 0.14 -8.10
C ASP A 124 15.57 -0.23 -7.70
N VAL A 125 15.01 -1.32 -8.23
CA VAL A 125 13.69 -1.80 -7.81
C VAL A 125 13.70 -2.12 -6.31
N ALA A 126 12.89 -1.39 -5.55
CA ALA A 126 12.71 -1.65 -4.12
C ALA A 126 11.55 -2.62 -3.87
N SER A 127 10.38 -2.12 -3.48
CA SER A 127 9.31 -2.95 -2.93
C SER A 127 7.95 -2.62 -3.54
N LEU A 128 7.17 -3.66 -3.79
CA LEU A 128 5.74 -3.60 -4.06
C LEU A 128 5.01 -4.26 -2.89
N ASN A 129 4.17 -3.51 -2.21
CA ASN A 129 3.44 -3.96 -1.03
C ASN A 129 1.94 -3.94 -1.30
N VAL A 130 1.23 -4.88 -0.70
CA VAL A 130 -0.22 -4.85 -0.61
C VAL A 130 -0.61 -4.83 0.86
N TYR A 131 -1.42 -3.84 1.23
CA TYR A 131 -1.94 -3.68 2.57
C TYR A 131 -3.46 -3.77 2.60
N THR A 132 -4.00 -3.98 3.80
CA THR A 132 -5.40 -3.72 4.12
C THR A 132 -5.50 -2.66 5.22
N ARG A 133 -6.54 -1.83 5.17
CA ARG A 133 -6.90 -0.91 6.27
C ARG A 133 -8.39 -0.97 6.58
N THR A 134 -8.75 -0.70 7.83
CA THR A 134 -10.15 -0.67 8.32
C THR A 134 -10.59 0.73 8.75
N SER A 135 -9.70 1.71 8.70
CA SER A 135 -9.98 3.15 8.92
C SER A 135 -9.13 4.00 7.97
N VAL A 136 -9.64 5.16 7.56
CA VAL A 136 -8.90 6.13 6.75
C VAL A 136 -7.87 6.85 7.62
N GLY A 137 -6.61 6.94 7.17
CA GLY A 137 -5.48 7.42 7.99
C GLY A 137 -5.05 6.44 9.10
N GLY A 138 -5.61 5.23 9.10
CA GLY A 138 -5.37 4.20 10.11
C GLY A 138 -4.14 3.33 9.86
N PRO A 139 -3.85 2.41 10.80
CA PRO A 139 -2.76 1.47 10.63
C PRO A 139 -3.00 0.58 9.40
N LEU A 140 -1.94 0.43 8.59
CA LEU A 140 -1.92 -0.48 7.47
C LEU A 140 -1.46 -1.88 7.93
N THR A 141 -2.16 -2.92 7.49
CA THR A 141 -1.78 -4.31 7.73
C THR A 141 -1.20 -4.91 6.46
N LEU A 142 0.08 -5.30 6.48
CA LEU A 142 0.74 -5.89 5.32
C LEU A 142 0.18 -7.30 5.07
N VAL A 143 -0.36 -7.53 3.88
CA VAL A 143 -0.90 -8.85 3.48
C VAL A 143 -0.06 -9.54 2.41
N TRP A 144 0.74 -8.79 1.65
CA TRP A 144 1.68 -9.33 0.68
C TRP A 144 2.77 -8.31 0.39
N ASN A 145 3.97 -8.78 0.08
CA ASN A 145 5.09 -7.95 -0.35
C ASN A 145 5.96 -8.71 -1.34
N GLN A 146 6.51 -7.97 -2.28
CA GLN A 146 7.59 -8.39 -3.14
C GLN A 146 8.73 -7.37 -3.09
N ASN A 147 9.96 -7.85 -2.91
CA ASN A 147 11.17 -7.02 -2.91
C ASN A 147 12.10 -7.38 -4.07
N GLY A 148 12.78 -6.37 -4.59
CA GLY A 148 13.81 -6.49 -5.62
C GLY A 148 13.26 -6.86 -7.00
N GLN A 149 14.16 -6.88 -7.98
CA GLN A 149 13.84 -7.29 -9.34
C GLN A 149 13.35 -8.75 -9.41
N ARG A 150 12.50 -9.02 -10.40
CA ARG A 150 11.89 -10.32 -10.68
C ARG A 150 12.08 -10.80 -12.11
N GLY A 151 12.89 -10.08 -12.89
CA GLY A 151 13.10 -10.34 -14.31
C GLY A 151 12.19 -9.47 -15.17
N ASP A 152 12.50 -9.44 -16.46
CA ASP A 152 11.75 -8.68 -17.46
C ASP A 152 10.54 -9.50 -17.94
N GLU A 153 9.58 -9.72 -17.04
CA GLU A 153 8.34 -10.43 -17.32
C GLU A 153 7.21 -9.97 -16.39
N TRP A 154 5.98 -10.03 -16.89
CA TRP A 154 4.78 -9.87 -16.07
C TRP A 154 4.53 -11.13 -15.26
N LEU A 155 4.30 -10.97 -13.96
CA LEU A 155 4.05 -12.05 -13.01
C LEU A 155 2.69 -11.90 -12.35
N ARG A 156 1.92 -13.00 -12.31
CA ARG A 156 0.63 -13.04 -11.60
C ARG A 156 0.81 -13.34 -10.13
N THR A 157 0.08 -12.63 -9.28
CA THR A 157 -0.05 -12.97 -7.86
C THR A 157 -1.51 -13.06 -7.42
N LYS A 158 -1.75 -13.78 -6.32
CA LYS A 158 -3.05 -13.92 -5.67
C LYS A 158 -2.90 -13.87 -4.16
N ILE A 159 -3.75 -13.11 -3.50
CA ILE A 159 -3.67 -12.82 -2.07
C ILE A 159 -5.03 -13.14 -1.45
N VAL A 160 -5.05 -14.07 -0.49
CA VAL A 160 -6.27 -14.38 0.27
C VAL A 160 -6.50 -13.29 1.31
N LEU A 161 -7.65 -12.63 1.25
CA LEU A 161 -8.01 -11.53 2.14
C LEU A 161 -8.91 -12.03 3.27
N LYS A 162 -8.45 -11.88 4.51
CA LYS A 162 -9.19 -12.26 5.72
C LYS A 162 -9.23 -11.09 6.70
N VAL A 163 -10.27 -10.28 6.61
CA VAL A 163 -10.42 -9.07 7.44
C VAL A 163 -11.78 -9.09 8.12
N GLN A 164 -11.81 -8.93 9.45
CA GLN A 164 -13.04 -9.07 10.25
C GLN A 164 -13.94 -7.83 10.24
N GLN A 165 -13.48 -6.74 9.64
CA GLN A 165 -14.18 -5.46 9.53
C GLN A 165 -14.25 -5.03 8.07
N PRO A 166 -15.15 -4.11 7.70
CA PRO A 166 -15.10 -3.48 6.39
C PRO A 166 -13.70 -2.91 6.14
N PHE A 167 -13.18 -3.11 4.93
CA PHE A 167 -11.77 -2.83 4.66
C PHE A 167 -11.54 -2.35 3.23
N GLN A 168 -10.40 -1.70 3.03
CA GLN A 168 -9.86 -1.38 1.71
C GLN A 168 -8.54 -2.13 1.51
N VAL A 169 -8.22 -2.41 0.25
CA VAL A 169 -6.91 -2.91 -0.18
C VAL A 169 -6.11 -1.75 -0.75
N LEU A 170 -4.82 -1.71 -0.43
CA LEU A 170 -3.90 -0.70 -0.93
C LEU A 170 -2.76 -1.37 -1.67
N ILE A 171 -2.38 -0.84 -2.82
CA ILE A 171 -1.18 -1.23 -3.55
C ILE A 171 -0.17 -0.09 -3.40
N GLU A 172 0.96 -0.38 -2.77
CA GLU A 172 2.03 0.58 -2.49
C GLU A 172 3.29 0.22 -3.28
N GLY A 173 3.77 1.15 -4.09
CA GLY A 173 5.09 1.09 -4.69
C GLY A 173 6.05 1.94 -3.87
N VAL A 174 7.21 1.39 -3.53
CA VAL A 174 8.28 2.09 -2.81
C VAL A 174 9.40 2.41 -3.78
N ARG A 175 9.80 3.67 -3.84
CA ARG A 175 10.96 4.09 -4.62
C ARG A 175 12.25 3.59 -3.98
N GLY A 176 13.11 2.97 -4.79
CA GLY A 176 14.43 2.51 -4.33
C GLY A 176 15.49 3.60 -4.23
N ALA A 177 16.75 3.16 -4.17
CA ALA A 177 17.88 4.04 -3.93
C ALA A 177 18.11 5.02 -5.09
N GLY A 178 17.92 4.57 -6.32
CA GLY A 178 17.91 5.41 -7.51
C GLY A 178 16.61 5.28 -8.30
N TYR A 179 16.75 5.46 -9.61
CA TYR A 179 15.65 5.45 -10.58
C TYR A 179 15.84 4.35 -11.65
N GLU A 180 16.93 3.58 -11.58
CA GLU A 180 17.22 2.51 -12.55
C GLU A 180 16.41 1.24 -12.21
N GLY A 181 15.10 1.37 -12.13
CA GLY A 181 14.23 0.27 -11.77
C GLY A 181 12.78 0.70 -11.74
N ASP A 182 11.95 -0.11 -12.39
CA ASP A 182 10.56 0.21 -12.64
C ASP A 182 9.65 -0.86 -12.02
N ILE A 183 8.47 -0.39 -11.60
CA ILE A 183 7.40 -1.25 -11.08
C ILE A 183 6.13 -0.95 -11.87
N GLY A 184 5.63 -1.97 -12.55
CA GLY A 184 4.35 -1.97 -13.24
C GLY A 184 3.32 -2.81 -12.49
N VAL A 185 2.06 -2.38 -12.51
CA VAL A 185 0.89 -3.13 -12.02
C VAL A 185 -0.20 -3.06 -13.09
N ASP A 186 -0.73 -4.22 -13.44
CA ASP A 186 -1.79 -4.37 -14.43
C ASP A 186 -2.85 -5.37 -13.96
N ASP A 187 -4.02 -5.38 -14.60
CA ASP A 187 -5.01 -6.45 -14.49
C ASP A 187 -5.43 -6.81 -13.07
N THR A 188 -5.85 -5.79 -12.33
CA THR A 188 -6.35 -5.95 -10.96
C THR A 188 -7.75 -6.54 -10.95
N SER A 189 -8.03 -7.47 -10.04
CA SER A 189 -9.37 -8.04 -9.89
C SER A 189 -9.58 -8.70 -8.53
N PHE A 190 -10.85 -8.75 -8.12
CA PHE A 190 -11.28 -9.47 -6.93
C PHE A 190 -12.16 -10.66 -7.32
N THR A 191 -11.93 -11.80 -6.68
CA THR A 191 -12.77 -12.99 -6.89
C THR A 191 -14.20 -12.77 -6.38
N PRO A 192 -15.19 -13.55 -6.84
CA PRO A 192 -16.60 -13.38 -6.43
C PRO A 192 -16.86 -13.49 -4.92
N GLY A 193 -15.96 -14.08 -4.14
CA GLY A 193 -16.04 -14.11 -2.69
C GLY A 193 -15.81 -12.75 -2.01
N CYS A 194 -15.30 -11.76 -2.73
CA CYS A 194 -15.14 -10.39 -2.26
C CYS A 194 -16.40 -9.58 -2.59
N GLN A 195 -17.07 -9.05 -1.57
CA GLN A 195 -18.30 -8.27 -1.76
C GLN A 195 -18.04 -6.79 -1.54
N LEU A 196 -18.31 -5.97 -2.56
CA LEU A 196 -18.20 -4.51 -2.48
C LEU A 196 -19.27 -3.91 -1.55
N LEU A 197 -18.90 -2.80 -0.93
CA LEU A 197 -19.79 -1.86 -0.26
C LEU A 197 -19.75 -0.51 -1.02
N PRO A 198 -20.48 -0.39 -2.15
CA PRO A 198 -20.33 0.70 -3.13
C PRO A 198 -20.69 2.13 -2.64
N THR A 199 -21.08 2.29 -1.38
CA THR A 199 -21.35 3.60 -0.74
C THR A 199 -20.75 3.73 0.65
N ALA A 200 -19.99 2.73 1.11
CA ALA A 200 -19.36 2.80 2.41
C ALA A 200 -18.07 3.60 2.32
N THR A 201 -17.87 4.49 3.28
CA THR A 201 -16.57 5.05 3.61
C THR A 201 -16.10 4.39 4.90
N LEU A 202 -14.81 4.05 4.98
CA LEU A 202 -14.23 3.62 6.25
C LEU A 202 -14.27 4.80 7.23
N PRO A 203 -14.44 4.56 8.54
CA PRO A 203 -14.37 5.62 9.52
C PRO A 203 -12.99 6.30 9.44
N PRO A 204 -12.91 7.64 9.53
CA PRO A 204 -11.63 8.30 9.73
C PRO A 204 -11.04 7.85 11.07
N VAL A 205 -9.72 7.79 11.18
CA VAL A 205 -9.10 7.80 12.51
C VAL A 205 -9.55 9.08 13.19
N ILE A 206 -10.20 8.92 14.34
CA ILE A 206 -10.42 10.07 15.23
C ILE A 206 -9.04 10.37 15.79
N ASP A 207 -8.31 11.24 15.10
CA ASP A 207 -7.15 11.88 15.71
C ASP A 207 -7.73 12.77 16.80
N VAL A 208 -7.79 12.24 18.02
CA VAL A 208 -8.26 13.00 19.17
C VAL A 208 -7.15 14.00 19.51
N THR A 209 -6.84 14.93 18.61
CA THR A 209 -6.22 16.19 19.01
C THR A 209 -7.30 16.94 19.75
N VAL A 210 -7.52 16.58 21.01
CA VAL A 210 -8.26 17.45 21.89
C VAL A 210 -7.41 18.73 21.95
N THR A 211 -7.86 19.79 21.29
CA THR A 211 -7.33 21.13 21.54
C THR A 211 -8.04 21.63 22.78
N SER A 212 -7.37 21.58 23.94
CA SER A 212 -7.93 22.18 25.15
C SER A 212 -7.80 23.69 25.04
N PRO A 213 -8.88 24.46 25.21
CA PRO A 213 -8.80 25.93 25.28
C PRO A 213 -8.03 26.42 26.52
N TYR A 214 -7.57 25.52 27.39
CA TYR A 214 -6.86 25.82 28.64
C TYR A 214 -5.34 25.60 28.57
N CYS A 215 -4.84 24.84 27.58
CA CYS A 215 -3.42 24.56 27.46
C CYS A 215 -2.82 25.32 26.27
N ASN A 216 -1.64 25.90 26.48
CA ASN A 216 -0.85 26.57 25.45
C ASN A 216 -0.27 25.55 24.46
N ALA A 217 0.17 26.02 23.29
CA ALA A 217 0.64 25.16 22.19
C ALA A 217 1.85 24.25 22.53
N THR A 218 2.54 24.48 23.65
CA THR A 218 3.67 23.65 24.11
C THR A 218 3.26 22.58 25.14
N PHE A 219 2.00 22.54 25.55
CA PHE A 219 1.48 21.58 26.52
C PHE A 219 0.27 20.86 25.93
N SER A 220 0.19 19.56 26.16
CA SER A 220 -0.99 18.74 25.88
C SER A 220 -1.73 18.45 27.18
N HIS A 221 -2.89 17.78 27.13
CA HIS A 221 -3.70 17.52 28.32
C HIS A 221 -4.26 16.10 28.36
N CYS A 222 -4.59 15.67 29.57
CA CYS A 222 -5.18 14.37 29.84
C CYS A 222 -6.63 14.29 29.33
N LEU A 223 -7.04 13.21 28.66
CA LEU A 223 -8.33 13.12 27.95
C LEU A 223 -9.55 13.34 28.87
N GLN A 224 -9.51 12.88 30.12
CA GLN A 224 -10.59 13.03 31.10
C GLN A 224 -10.48 14.33 31.92
N ASN A 225 -9.32 15.00 31.89
CA ASN A 225 -9.09 16.23 32.65
C ASN A 225 -8.38 17.28 31.79
N THR A 226 -9.17 18.01 31.01
CA THR A 226 -8.69 19.05 30.07
C THR A 226 -8.02 20.26 30.72
N ARG A 227 -7.95 20.31 32.05
CA ARG A 227 -7.24 21.33 32.84
C ARG A 227 -5.88 20.86 33.36
N GLN A 228 -5.59 19.56 33.29
CA GLN A 228 -4.26 19.05 33.61
C GLN A 228 -3.40 19.14 32.35
N CYS A 229 -2.65 20.24 32.23
CA CYS A 229 -1.73 20.46 31.13
C CYS A 229 -0.35 19.89 31.50
N LEU A 230 0.17 18.98 30.66
CA LEU A 230 1.52 18.44 30.78
C LEU A 230 2.33 18.83 29.54
N PRO A 231 3.64 19.08 29.68
CA PRO A 231 4.51 19.26 28.53
C PRO A 231 4.41 18.06 27.58
N VAL A 232 4.52 18.29 26.28
CA VAL A 232 4.40 17.21 25.28
C VAL A 232 5.45 16.11 25.48
N GLU A 233 6.60 16.43 26.06
CA GLU A 233 7.66 15.48 26.43
C GLU A 233 7.31 14.57 27.62
N GLN A 234 6.22 14.85 28.34
CA GLN A 234 5.70 13.99 29.39
C GLN A 234 4.64 13.00 28.89
N PHE A 235 4.28 13.07 27.61
CA PHE A 235 3.48 12.03 26.97
C PHE A 235 4.42 10.98 26.37
N CYS A 236 4.05 9.71 26.49
CA CYS A 236 4.79 8.57 25.96
C CYS A 236 6.22 8.44 26.50
N ASN A 237 6.42 8.78 27.78
CA ASN A 237 7.70 8.74 28.47
C ASN A 237 7.81 7.58 29.49
N PHE A 238 6.82 6.69 29.54
CA PHE A 238 6.66 5.56 30.47
C PHE A 238 6.45 5.92 31.94
N ASN A 239 6.33 7.20 32.27
CA ASN A 239 5.84 7.64 33.56
C ASN A 239 4.34 7.92 33.43
N ILE A 240 3.60 7.76 34.52
CA ILE A 240 2.19 8.10 34.56
C ILE A 240 2.06 9.42 35.32
N GLU A 241 1.75 10.48 34.60
CA GLU A 241 1.56 11.84 35.07
C GLU A 241 0.06 12.19 35.02
N CYS A 242 -0.67 11.71 34.03
CA CYS A 242 -2.11 11.86 33.95
C CYS A 242 -2.83 10.94 34.95
N THR A 243 -3.81 11.48 35.68
CA THR A 243 -4.61 10.68 36.63
C THR A 243 -5.43 9.58 35.96
N ASP A 244 -5.71 9.75 34.67
CA ASP A 244 -6.42 8.79 33.81
C ASP A 244 -5.48 7.94 32.94
N GLN A 245 -4.15 8.08 33.11
CA GLN A 245 -3.08 7.35 32.40
C GLN A 245 -3.07 7.59 30.87
N THR A 246 -3.77 8.63 30.41
CA THR A 246 -3.96 8.86 28.98
C THR A 246 -2.71 9.35 28.27
N ASP A 247 -1.75 9.86 29.03
CA ASP A 247 -0.40 10.19 28.60
C ASP A 247 0.40 9.00 28.07
N GLU A 248 0.15 7.79 28.58
CA GLU A 248 0.87 6.58 28.19
C GLU A 248 0.02 5.55 27.42
N LEU A 249 -1.31 5.66 27.51
CA LEU A 249 -2.24 4.72 26.86
C LEU A 249 -2.45 4.99 25.36
N SER A 250 -2.31 6.24 24.91
CA SER A 250 -2.61 6.66 23.53
C SER A 250 -1.35 6.93 22.70
N CYS A 251 -0.27 6.19 22.97
CA CYS A 251 1.01 6.44 22.33
C CYS A 251 1.13 5.76 20.96
N PRO A 252 1.57 6.48 19.91
CA PRO A 252 1.67 5.92 18.55
C PRO A 252 2.62 4.73 18.45
N SER A 253 3.60 4.62 19.35
CA SER A 253 4.57 3.52 19.38
C SER A 253 5.24 3.36 20.76
N THR A 254 4.61 2.62 21.67
CA THR A 254 5.25 2.19 22.93
C THR A 254 5.83 0.79 22.79
N CYS A 255 7.07 0.60 23.25
CA CYS A 255 7.69 -0.70 23.36
C CYS A 255 8.44 -0.82 24.70
N THR A 256 7.87 -1.60 25.62
CA THR A 256 8.41 -1.76 26.98
C THR A 256 9.36 -2.96 27.12
N PHE A 257 9.42 -3.85 26.14
CA PHE A 257 10.19 -5.12 26.16
C PHE A 257 9.86 -6.11 27.30
N GLU A 258 9.01 -5.72 28.26
CA GLU A 258 8.64 -6.50 29.46
C GLU A 258 7.98 -7.86 29.17
N GLN A 259 7.40 -8.04 27.98
CA GLN A 259 6.76 -9.30 27.58
C GLN A 259 7.69 -10.24 26.79
N LYS A 260 9.01 -10.03 26.85
CA LYS A 260 9.98 -10.69 25.95
C LYS A 260 9.60 -10.50 24.47
N SER A 261 9.13 -9.30 24.16
CA SER A 261 8.72 -8.89 22.83
C SER A 261 9.60 -7.74 22.38
N LEU A 262 10.16 -7.83 21.16
CA LEU A 262 10.85 -6.70 20.53
C LEU A 262 9.84 -5.70 19.95
N CYS A 263 8.54 -5.90 20.16
CA CYS A 263 7.46 -5.16 19.53
C CYS A 263 7.64 -5.21 18.00
N SER A 264 7.77 -4.05 17.33
CA SER A 264 8.06 -3.95 15.90
C SER A 264 9.55 -3.98 15.56
N TRP A 265 10.44 -3.95 16.56
CA TRP A 265 11.89 -4.00 16.35
C TRP A 265 12.34 -5.42 16.03
N LYS A 266 13.38 -5.55 15.20
CA LYS A 266 13.97 -6.83 14.81
C LYS A 266 15.48 -6.70 14.88
N ASN A 267 16.15 -7.76 15.34
CA ASN A 267 17.60 -7.85 15.23
C ASN A 267 17.98 -7.80 13.73
N ASP A 268 18.88 -6.89 13.40
CA ASP A 268 19.40 -6.72 12.04
C ASP A 268 20.27 -7.93 11.66
N ARG A 269 19.98 -8.50 10.49
CA ARG A 269 20.59 -9.74 10.00
C ARG A 269 22.05 -9.58 9.58
N LYS A 270 22.58 -8.36 9.50
CA LYS A 270 23.98 -8.08 9.13
C LYS A 270 24.92 -7.98 10.35
N GLN A 271 24.42 -8.14 11.58
CA GLN A 271 25.20 -7.92 12.80
C GLN A 271 25.74 -9.23 13.39
N THR A 272 26.91 -9.18 14.03
CA THR A 272 27.57 -10.33 14.68
C THR A 272 27.06 -10.62 16.10
N LEU A 273 26.24 -9.73 16.67
CA LEU A 273 25.65 -9.86 17.99
C LEU A 273 24.16 -9.54 17.91
N SER A 274 23.34 -10.25 18.69
CA SER A 274 21.89 -10.05 18.79
C SER A 274 21.53 -9.50 20.16
N TRP A 275 20.50 -8.64 20.21
CA TRP A 275 19.89 -8.22 21.46
C TRP A 275 18.99 -9.35 21.97
N ASP A 276 19.27 -9.84 23.18
CA ASP A 276 18.50 -10.84 23.89
C ASP A 276 17.89 -10.23 25.16
N PHE A 277 16.73 -10.73 25.58
CA PHE A 277 16.07 -10.28 26.81
C PHE A 277 16.85 -10.73 28.05
N GLY A 278 17.09 -9.79 28.97
CA GLY A 278 17.69 -10.03 30.29
C GLY A 278 16.72 -10.57 31.33
#